data_AF-X1EUQ6-F1
#
_entry.id   AF-X1EUQ6-F1
#
_cell.length_a   1.000
_cell.length_b   1.000
_cell.length_c   1.000
_cell.angle_alpha   90.00
_cell.angle_beta   90.00
_cell.angle_gamma   90.00
#
_symmetry.space_group_name_H-M   'P 1'
#
loop_
_entity.id
_entity.type
_entity.pdbx_description
1 polymer ?
#
loop_
_entity_poly.entity_id
_entity_poly.type
_entity_poly.pdbx_seq_one_letter_code
_entity_poly.pdbx_strand_id
1 'polypeptide(L)'
;MYKMNFDYYLSLLNNEPQELQSLANEKARNLFGQTITYSRNFFVPITRQCRNRCGYCSFVSDDVNSWITPDSFQSLLEKAKSVKCSEILLTLGEKPEEKYEIQK
;
A
#
# COMPACT_ATOMS: atom_id res chain seq x y z
N MET A 1 -0.60 7.51 29.24
CA MET A 1 -1.11 7.40 27.85
C MET A 1 -2.63 7.56 27.94
N TYR A 2 -3.18 8.73 27.62
CA TYR A 2 -4.64 8.96 27.67
C TYR A 2 -5.31 7.98 26.70
N LYS A 3 -5.96 6.93 27.22
CA LYS A 3 -6.85 6.07 26.44
C LYS A 3 -8.14 6.85 26.23
N MET A 4 -8.24 7.49 25.07
CA MET A 4 -9.50 8.11 24.65
C MET A 4 -10.51 6.99 24.38
N ASN A 5 -11.75 7.18 24.81
CA ASN A 5 -12.81 6.19 24.64
C ASN A 5 -13.46 6.31 23.25
N PHE A 6 -14.34 5.37 22.92
CA PHE A 6 -15.02 5.34 21.63
C PHE A 6 -15.83 6.62 21.36
N ASP A 7 -16.54 7.13 22.38
CA ASP A 7 -17.36 8.34 22.28
C ASP A 7 -16.54 9.57 21.92
N TYR A 8 -15.31 9.67 22.46
CA TYR A 8 -14.38 10.73 22.08
C TYR A 8 -14.07 10.69 20.58
N TYR A 9 -13.74 9.51 20.03
CA TYR A 9 -13.43 9.41 18.59
C TYR A 9 -14.63 9.73 17.71
N LEU A 10 -15.84 9.33 18.12
CA LEU A 10 -17.07 9.68 17.41
C LEU A 10 -17.30 11.20 17.42
N SER A 11 -17.04 11.86 18.54
CA SER A 11 -17.21 13.31 18.65
C SER A 11 -16.35 14.07 17.64
N LEU A 12 -15.17 13.55 17.29
CA LEU A 12 -14.28 14.17 16.30
C LEU A 12 -14.91 14.28 14.91
N LEU A 13 -15.79 13.35 14.52
CA LEU A 13 -16.43 13.36 13.20
C LEU A 13 -17.33 14.57 12.94
N ASN A 14 -17.73 15.28 14.00
CA ASN A 14 -18.61 16.45 13.92
C ASN A 14 -17.86 17.79 13.97
N ASN A 15 -16.52 17.78 14.00
CA ASN A 15 -15.73 19.01 14.06
C ASN A 15 -15.45 19.57 12.66
N GLU A 16 -15.14 20.86 12.59
CA GLU A 16 -14.67 21.47 11.35
C GLU A 16 -13.31 20.88 10.93
N PRO A 17 -13.10 20.55 9.65
CA PRO A 17 -11.86 19.91 9.19
C PRO A 17 -10.58 20.67 9.56
N GLN A 18 -10.64 22.01 9.61
CA GLN A 18 -9.51 22.88 9.92
C GLN A 18 -9.07 22.76 11.39
N GLU A 19 -10.02 22.56 12.30
CA GLU A 19 -9.75 22.37 13.73
C GLU A 19 -9.03 21.03 13.94
N LEU A 20 -9.55 19.96 13.32
CA LEU A 20 -8.94 18.63 13.37
C LEU A 20 -7.55 18.61 12.74
N GLN A 21 -7.38 19.27 11.59
CA GLN A 21 -6.08 19.36 10.92
C GLN A 21 -5.05 20.06 11.80
N SER A 22 -5.43 21.17 12.46
CA SER A 22 -4.54 21.93 13.33
C SER A 22 -4.10 21.09 14.53
N LEU A 23 -5.05 20.43 15.21
CA LEU A 23 -4.78 19.54 16.35
C LEU A 23 -3.92 18.33 15.93
N ALA A 24 -4.21 17.72 14.79
CA ALA A 24 -3.44 16.60 14.26
C ALA A 24 -2.01 17.01 13.92
N ASN A 25 -1.82 18.19 13.30
CA ASN A 25 -0.50 18.71 12.98
C ASN A 25 0.29 19.00 14.27
N GLU A 26 -0.30 19.69 15.26
CA GLU A 26 0.36 19.93 16.55
C GLU A 26 0.84 18.62 17.19
N LYS A 27 -0.05 17.63 17.28
CA LYS A 27 0.28 16.31 17.83
C LYS A 27 1.39 15.62 17.03
N ALA A 28 1.35 15.68 15.70
CA ALA A 28 2.38 15.11 14.85
C ALA A 28 3.74 15.81 15.06
N ARG A 29 3.76 17.15 15.17
CA ARG A 29 5.00 17.91 15.42
C ARG A 29 5.57 17.65 16.81
N ASN A 30 4.73 17.52 17.82
CA ASN A 30 5.17 17.21 19.17
C ASN A 30 5.75 15.78 19.29
N LEU A 31 5.26 14.82 18.51
CA LEU A 31 5.71 13.43 18.56
C LEU A 31 6.87 13.12 17.61
N PHE A 32 6.88 13.71 16.42
CA PHE A 32 7.79 13.34 15.32
C PHE A 32 8.65 14.50 14.81
N GLY A 33 8.45 15.72 15.32
CA GLY A 33 9.17 16.91 14.91
C GLY A 33 8.73 17.46 13.54
N GLN A 34 9.56 18.33 12.96
CA GLN A 34 9.25 19.00 11.69
C GLN A 34 9.70 18.19 10.46
N THR A 35 10.62 17.24 10.62
CA THR A 35 11.17 16.47 9.51
C THR A 35 10.14 15.52 8.90
N ILE A 36 9.93 15.66 7.58
CA ILE A 36 9.14 14.70 6.80
C ILE A 36 10.10 13.70 6.18
N THR A 37 9.89 12.42 6.45
CA THR A 37 10.65 11.32 5.84
C THR A 37 9.82 10.62 4.77
N TYR A 38 10.50 9.93 3.85
CA TYR A 38 9.85 9.16 2.80
C TYR A 38 10.72 7.94 2.44
N SER A 39 10.09 6.88 1.93
CA SER A 39 10.79 5.75 1.32
C SER A 39 10.63 5.78 -0.19
N ARG A 40 11.76 5.67 -0.92
CA ARG A 40 11.76 5.52 -2.39
C ARG A 40 11.46 4.07 -2.71
N ASN A 41 10.17 3.73 -2.76
CA ASN A 41 9.72 2.38 -3.05
C ASN A 41 9.52 2.15 -4.54
N PHE A 42 9.71 0.90 -4.98
CA PHE A 42 9.36 0.45 -6.33
C PHE A 42 8.30 -0.66 -6.23
N PHE A 43 7.13 -0.38 -6.78
CA PHE A 43 5.97 -1.28 -6.75
C PHE A 43 6.11 -2.37 -7.82
N VAL A 44 6.09 -3.64 -7.42
CA VAL A 44 6.20 -4.78 -8.33
C VAL A 44 4.98 -5.70 -8.17
N PRO A 45 4.06 -5.73 -9.14
CA PRO A 45 2.99 -6.71 -9.17
C PRO A 45 3.55 -8.05 -9.63
N ILE A 46 3.68 -9.01 -8.72
CA ILE A 46 4.11 -10.37 -9.06
C ILE A 46 3.01 -11.09 -9.83
N THR A 47 1.77 -10.92 -9.39
CA THR A 47 0.59 -11.37 -10.12
C THR A 47 -0.61 -10.51 -9.77
N ARG A 48 -1.50 -10.32 -10.75
CA ARG A 48 -2.79 -9.64 -10.58
C ARG A 48 -3.96 -10.62 -10.47
N GLN A 49 -3.71 -11.92 -10.59
CA GLN A 49 -4.70 -12.96 -10.31
C GLN A 49 -4.97 -13.03 -8.82
N CYS A 50 -6.24 -13.20 -8.44
CA CYS A 50 -6.71 -13.27 -7.06
C CYS A 50 -7.94 -14.18 -6.97
N ARG A 51 -8.04 -15.01 -5.94
CA ARG A 51 -9.26 -15.80 -5.69
C ARG A 51 -10.49 -14.92 -5.46
N ASN A 52 -10.28 -13.71 -4.91
CA ASN A 52 -11.35 -12.77 -4.58
C ASN A 52 -11.65 -11.80 -5.72
N ARG A 53 -12.89 -11.29 -5.71
CA ARG A 53 -13.31 -10.15 -6.53
C ARG A 53 -14.00 -9.10 -5.66
N CYS A 54 -13.20 -8.30 -4.95
CA CYS A 54 -13.72 -7.22 -4.12
C CYS A 54 -14.29 -6.11 -5.00
N GLY A 55 -15.49 -5.59 -4.67
CA GLY A 55 -16.18 -4.59 -5.50
C GLY A 55 -15.44 -3.25 -5.67
N TYR A 56 -14.47 -2.96 -4.81
CA TYR A 56 -13.63 -1.75 -4.88
C TYR A 56 -12.24 -1.99 -5.51
N CYS A 57 -11.91 -3.24 -5.87
CA CYS A 57 -10.55 -3.60 -6.27
C CYS A 57 -10.36 -3.49 -7.78
N SER A 58 -9.56 -2.53 -8.23
CA SER A 58 -9.09 -2.41 -9.62
C SER A 58 -7.81 -3.20 -9.92
N PHE A 59 -7.24 -3.87 -8.91
CA PHE A 59 -6.00 -4.64 -9.06
C PHE A 59 -6.23 -6.01 -9.70
N VAL A 60 -7.36 -6.66 -9.40
CA VAL A 60 -7.64 -8.01 -9.91
C VAL A 60 -7.71 -8.02 -11.44
N SER A 61 -7.08 -9.02 -12.05
CA SER A 61 -7.14 -9.29 -13.49
C SER A 61 -7.39 -10.78 -13.71
N ASP A 62 -8.21 -11.11 -14.71
CA ASP A 62 -8.39 -12.48 -15.19
C ASP A 62 -7.42 -12.83 -16.32
N ASP A 63 -6.47 -11.94 -16.65
CA ASP A 63 -5.44 -12.22 -17.65
C ASP A 63 -4.59 -13.43 -17.22
N VAL A 64 -4.45 -14.38 -18.14
CA VAL A 64 -3.67 -15.59 -17.97
C VAL A 64 -2.18 -15.28 -17.85
N ASN A 65 -1.67 -14.24 -18.52
CA ASN A 65 -0.26 -13.84 -18.50
C ASN A 65 0.07 -12.83 -17.38
N SER A 66 -0.70 -12.85 -16.29
CA SER A 66 -0.57 -11.86 -15.21
C SER A 66 0.62 -12.08 -14.28
N TRP A 67 1.34 -13.20 -14.41
CA TRP A 67 2.53 -13.49 -13.61
C TRP A 67 3.78 -12.87 -14.23
N ILE A 68 4.58 -12.23 -13.38
CA ILE A 68 5.89 -11.73 -13.81
C ILE A 68 6.87 -12.89 -14.00
N THR A 69 7.66 -12.84 -15.08
CA THR A 69 8.76 -13.79 -15.29
C THR A 69 10.00 -13.40 -14.48
N PRO A 70 10.89 -14.35 -14.14
CA PRO A 70 12.17 -14.03 -13.49
C PRO A 70 13.01 -12.99 -14.26
N ASP A 71 13.07 -13.08 -15.59
CA ASP A 71 13.81 -12.12 -16.42
C ASP A 71 13.19 -10.72 -16.40
N SER A 72 11.85 -10.64 -16.41
CA SER A 72 11.13 -9.37 -16.27
C SER A 72 11.35 -8.78 -14.87
N PHE A 73 11.34 -9.62 -13.83
CA PHE A 73 11.63 -9.20 -12.46
C PHE A 73 13.06 -8.67 -12.33
N GLN A 74 14.06 -9.37 -12.88
CA GLN A 74 15.45 -8.91 -12.91
C GLN A 74 15.57 -7.55 -13.60
N SER A 75 14.89 -7.38 -14.75
CA SER A 75 14.88 -6.11 -15.48
C SER A 75 14.27 -4.97 -14.66
N LEU A 76 13.20 -5.24 -13.89
CA LEU A 76 12.63 -4.27 -12.96
C LEU A 76 13.58 -3.92 -11.82
N LEU A 77 14.34 -4.90 -11.29
CA LEU A 77 15.32 -4.66 -10.23
C LEU A 77 16.46 -3.78 -10.71
N GLU A 78 16.98 -3.99 -11.92
CA GLU A 78 18.00 -3.10 -12.51
C GLU A 78 17.46 -1.69 -12.70
N LYS A 79 16.19 -1.56 -13.13
CA LYS A 79 15.52 -0.24 -13.21
C LYS A 79 15.39 0.41 -11.84
N ALA A 80 14.95 -0.33 -10.82
CA ALA A 80 14.81 0.17 -9.46
C ALA A 80 16.15 0.63 -8.87
N LYS A 81 17.23 -0.12 -9.13
CA LYS A 81 18.60 0.23 -8.76
C LYS A 81 19.05 1.54 -9.40
N SER A 82 18.74 1.75 -10.69
CA SER A 82 19.12 2.99 -11.40
C SER A 82 18.49 4.26 -10.81
N VAL A 83 17.31 4.15 -10.20
CA VAL A 83 16.60 5.27 -9.54
C VAL A 83 16.89 5.39 -8.04
N LYS A 84 17.89 4.67 -7.51
CA LYS A 84 18.26 4.65 -6.08
C LYS A 84 17.07 4.34 -5.16
N CYS A 85 16.23 3.40 -5.60
CA CYS A 85 15.17 2.83 -4.80
C CYS A 85 15.74 2.26 -3.48
N SER A 86 15.06 2.50 -2.37
CA SER A 86 15.42 1.97 -1.05
C SER A 86 14.74 0.64 -0.75
N GLU A 87 13.55 0.39 -1.31
CA GLU A 87 12.70 -0.73 -0.94
C GLU A 87 11.88 -1.24 -2.13
N ILE A 88 11.77 -2.57 -2.27
CA ILE A 88 10.89 -3.20 -3.26
C ILE A 88 9.58 -3.61 -2.57
N LEU A 89 8.46 -3.15 -3.11
CA LEU A 89 7.13 -3.53 -2.63
C LEU A 89 6.54 -4.59 -3.56
N LEU A 90 6.60 -5.84 -3.12
CA LEU A 90 5.96 -6.96 -3.82
C LEU A 90 4.47 -6.97 -3.54
N THR A 91 3.66 -7.03 -4.60
CA THR A 91 2.20 -7.08 -4.49
C THR A 91 1.63 -8.22 -5.30
N LEU A 92 0.67 -8.92 -4.70
CA LEU A 92 0.07 -10.13 -5.23
C LEU A 92 -1.42 -10.14 -4.89
N GLY A 93 -2.22 -10.83 -5.71
CA GLY A 93 -3.55 -11.23 -5.28
C GLY A 93 -3.48 -12.39 -4.27
N GLU A 94 -4.58 -12.62 -3.57
CA GLU A 94 -4.68 -13.69 -2.58
C GLU A 94 -4.94 -15.02 -3.28
N LYS A 95 -4.08 -16.02 -3.03
CA LYS A 95 -4.21 -17.42 -3.46
C LYS A 95 -4.79 -17.63 -4.87
N PRO A 96 -4.19 -17.05 -5.91
CA PRO A 96 -4.66 -17.20 -7.28
C PRO A 96 -4.85 -18.67 -7.71
N GLU A 97 -4.05 -19.59 -7.19
CA GLU A 97 -4.10 -21.02 -7.46
C GLU A 97 -5.43 -21.71 -7.12
N GLU A 98 -6.26 -21.12 -6.25
CA GLU A 98 -7.60 -21.67 -5.94
C GLU A 98 -8.60 -21.43 -7.10
N LYS A 99 -8.30 -20.52 -8.04
CA LYS A 99 -9.18 -20.12 -9.15
C LYS A 99 -8.54 -20.25 -10.53
N TYR A 100 -7.23 -20.03 -10.65
CA TYR A 100 -6.51 -20.02 -11.91
C TYR A 100 -5.50 -21.18 -11.93
N GLU A 101 -5.33 -21.79 -13.11
CA GLU A 101 -4.24 -22.77 -13.30
C GLU A 101 -2.89 -22.06 -13.15
N ILE A 102 -2.02 -22.60 -12.28
CA ILE A 102 -0.68 -22.05 -12.10
C ILE A 102 0.12 -22.31 -13.37
N GLN A 103 0.50 -21.23 -14.05
CA GLN A 103 1.48 -21.30 -15.14
C GLN A 103 2.85 -21.57 -14.51
N LYS A 104 3.40 -22.76 -14.77
CA LYS A 104 4.75 -23.16 -14.33
C LYS A 104 5.82 -22.60 -15.27
#